data_AF-A0A7C5WT59-F1
#
_entry.id   AF-A0A7C5WT59-F1
#
_cell.length_a   1.000
_cell.length_b   1.000
_cell.length_c   1.000
_cell.angle_alpha   90.00
_cell.angle_beta   90.00
_cell.angle_gamma   90.00
#
_symmetry.space_group_name_H-M   'P 1'
#
loop_
_entity.id
_entity.type
_entity.pdbx_description
1 polymer ?
#
loop_
_entity_poly.entity_id
_entity_poly.type
_entity_poly.pdbx_seq_one_letter_code
_entity_poly.pdbx_strand_id
1 'polypeptide(L)' 'MTAKNSHRVVAGEKHKGAEKVARIPVKVQQPAERLRKPTWIRAKSPFHPNVKKLKSVLREQKLNTVCEEAACPNLG' A
#
# COMPACT_ATOMS: atom_id res chain seq x y z
N MET A 1 -22.37 -23.03 -1.62
CA MET A 1 -21.40 -23.42 -0.56
C MET A 1 -20.46 -22.25 -0.30
N THR A 2 -20.82 -21.37 0.64
CA THR A 2 -20.11 -20.11 0.93
C THR A 2 -18.86 -20.38 1.77
N ALA A 3 -17.68 -20.16 1.20
CA ALA A 3 -16.43 -20.15 1.95
C ALA A 3 -16.43 -18.94 2.93
N LYS A 4 -16.77 -19.19 4.20
CA LYS A 4 -16.57 -18.24 5.29
C LYS A 4 -15.07 -18.06 5.51
N ASN A 5 -14.47 -17.08 4.85
CA ASN A 5 -13.05 -16.78 5.03
C ASN A 5 -12.86 -15.94 6.31
N SER A 6 -12.82 -16.62 7.46
CA SER A 6 -12.67 -16.03 8.78
C SER A 6 -11.19 -15.77 9.12
N HIS A 7 -10.50 -14.96 8.33
CA HIS A 7 -9.24 -14.37 8.79
C HIS A 7 -9.58 -13.16 9.67
N ARG A 8 -9.60 -13.39 10.99
CA ARG A 8 -9.75 -12.33 12.00
C ARG A 8 -8.55 -11.40 11.88
N VAL A 9 -8.80 -10.15 11.51
CA VAL A 9 -7.74 -9.14 11.39
C VAL A 9 -7.26 -8.79 12.79
N VAL A 10 -5.97 -9.01 13.05
CA VAL A 10 -5.33 -8.65 14.31
C VAL A 10 -4.88 -7.19 14.21
N ALA A 11 -5.31 -6.37 15.16
CA ALA A 11 -4.90 -4.97 15.20
C ALA A 11 -3.37 -4.86 15.32
N GLY A 12 -2.74 -4.06 14.46
CA GLY A 12 -1.28 -3.89 14.42
C GLY A 12 -0.54 -4.84 13.47
N GLU A 13 -1.20 -5.87 12.94
CA GLU A 13 -0.59 -6.77 11.95
C GLU A 13 -0.57 -6.13 10.56
N LYS A 14 0.60 -6.09 9.91
CA LYS A 14 0.77 -5.47 8.58
C LYS A 14 0.46 -6.47 7.47
N HIS A 15 -0.71 -6.35 6.86
CA HIS A 15 -1.08 -7.13 5.67
C HIS A 15 -0.52 -6.52 4.38
N LYS A 16 0.04 -7.37 3.50
CA LYS A 16 0.58 -6.94 2.19
C LYS A 16 -0.05 -7.71 1.03
N GLY A 17 -0.07 -7.10 -0.15
CA GLY A 17 -0.50 -7.76 -1.39
C GLY A 17 -1.86 -8.46 -1.29
N ALA A 18 -1.87 -9.79 -1.50
CA ALA A 18 -3.08 -10.61 -1.48
C ALA A 18 -3.82 -10.57 -0.14
N GLU A 19 -3.11 -10.50 0.99
CA GLU A 19 -3.71 -10.45 2.33
C GLU A 19 -4.53 -9.18 2.53
N LYS A 20 -4.05 -8.05 1.99
CA LYS A 20 -4.75 -6.75 2.06
C LYS A 20 -6.09 -6.80 1.33
N VAL A 21 -6.17 -7.55 0.23
CA VAL A 21 -7.35 -7.64 -0.63
C VAL A 21 -8.23 -8.87 -0.36
N ALA A 22 -7.82 -9.78 0.54
CA ALA A 22 -8.49 -11.07 0.77
C ALA A 22 -9.97 -10.93 1.17
N ARG A 23 -10.31 -9.87 1.90
CA ARG A 23 -11.65 -9.57 2.43
C ARG A 23 -12.57 -8.88 1.43
N ILE A 24 -12.06 -8.39 0.29
CA ILE A 24 -12.89 -7.70 -0.70
C ILE A 24 -13.86 -8.73 -1.32
N PRO A 25 -15.18 -8.43 -1.37
CA PRO A 25 -16.17 -9.32 -1.97
C PRO A 25 -15.88 -9.61 -3.45
N VAL A 26 -15.43 -8.58 -4.18
CA VAL A 26 -14.95 -8.69 -5.55
C VAL A 26 -13.47 -9.09 -5.54
N LYS A 27 -13.15 -10.21 -6.18
CA LYS A 27 -11.76 -10.70 -6.23
C LYS A 27 -10.93 -9.92 -7.25
N VAL A 28 -9.80 -9.41 -6.78
CA VAL A 28 -8.81 -8.74 -7.62
C VAL A 28 -8.14 -9.78 -8.52
N GLN A 29 -8.41 -9.71 -9.82
CA GLN A 29 -7.74 -10.55 -10.80
C GLN A 29 -6.31 -10.02 -11.01
N GLN A 30 -5.32 -10.89 -10.83
CA GLN A 30 -3.95 -10.55 -11.18
C GLN A 30 -3.73 -10.87 -12.66
N PRO A 31 -3.22 -9.93 -13.47
CA PRO A 31 -2.89 -10.21 -14.86
C PRO A 31 -1.77 -11.26 -14.92
N ALA A 32 -1.86 -12.16 -15.91
CA ALA A 32 -0.89 -13.24 -16.11
C ALA A 32 0.53 -12.71 -16.38
N GLU A 33 0.63 -11.52 -16.99
CA GLU A 33 1.89 -10.85 -17.28
C GLU A 33 1.89 -9.43 -16.70
N ARG A 34 3.03 -9.04 -16.10
CA ARG A 34 3.22 -7.67 -15.60
C ARG A 34 3.65 -6.76 -16.75
N LEU A 35 2.71 -5.96 -17.24
CA LEU A 35 2.99 -4.96 -18.26
C LEU A 35 3.96 -3.89 -17.74
N ARG A 36 4.87 -3.43 -18.62
CA ARG A 36 5.74 -2.29 -18.36
C ARG A 36 4.91 -1.01 -18.23
N LYS A 37 5.23 -0.17 -17.25
CA LYS A 37 4.63 1.16 -17.13
C LYS A 37 5.06 2.03 -18.33
N PRO A 38 4.13 2.78 -18.94
CA PRO A 38 4.46 3.70 -20.03
C PRO A 38 5.39 4.82 -19.52
N THR A 39 6.06 5.50 -20.45
CA THR A 39 7.08 6.52 -20.14
C THR A 39 6.54 7.69 -19.32
N TRP A 40 5.27 8.06 -19.52
CA TRP A 40 4.62 9.17 -18.84
C TRP A 40 4.14 8.85 -17.40
N ILE A 41 3.97 7.57 -17.02
CA ILE A 41 3.65 7.16 -15.63
C ILE A 41 4.94 6.78 -14.90
N ARG A 42 5.80 7.77 -14.63
CA ARG A 42 7.03 7.58 -13.84
C ARG A 42 7.18 8.72 -12.83
N ALA A 43 7.49 8.37 -11.58
CA ALA A 43 7.77 9.34 -10.53
C ALA A 43 9.10 10.05 -10.79
N LYS A 44 9.17 11.36 -10.49
CA LYS A 44 10.32 12.21 -10.82
C LYS A 44 11.37 12.27 -9.71
N SER A 45 11.00 12.16 -8.44
CA SER A 45 11.95 12.18 -7.31
C SER A 45 11.43 11.32 -6.14
N PRO A 46 12.23 10.41 -5.57
CA PRO A 46 11.82 9.66 -4.38
C PRO A 46 12.27 10.31 -3.04
N PHE A 47 13.08 11.37 -3.06
CA PHE A 47 13.95 11.72 -1.92
C PHE A 47 14.01 13.20 -1.54
N HIS A 48 12.90 13.94 -1.60
CA HIS A 48 12.89 15.32 -1.09
C HIS A 48 13.14 15.35 0.45
N PRO A 49 14.04 16.20 0.99
CA PRO A 49 14.38 16.23 2.42
C PRO A 49 13.17 16.41 3.36
N ASN A 50 12.19 17.22 2.97
CA ASN A 50 10.95 17.43 3.74
C ASN A 50 10.14 16.14 3.93
N VAL A 51 10.21 15.20 2.99
CA VAL A 51 9.51 13.91 3.06
C VAL A 51 10.13 13.03 4.13
N LYS A 52 11.47 13.09 4.28
CA LYS A 52 12.17 12.42 5.38
C LYS A 52 11.72 12.98 6.73
N LYS A 53 11.65 14.31 6.87
CA LYS A 53 11.16 14.97 8.09
C LYS A 53 9.70 14.58 8.40
N LEU A 54 8.82 14.62 7.40
CA LEU A 54 7.43 14.21 7.54
C LEU A 54 7.30 12.77 8.05
N LYS A 55 8.05 11.83 7.46
CA LYS A 55 8.06 10.43 7.88
C LYS A 55 8.55 10.25 9.32
N SER A 56 9.55 11.02 9.76
CA SER A 56 9.99 10.99 11.16
C SER A 56 8.88 11.41 12.11
N VAL A 57 8.21 12.54 11.85
CA VAL A 57 7.11 13.05 12.68
C VAL A 57 5.95 12.04 12.75
N LEU A 58 5.55 11.45 11.62
CA LEU A 58 4.49 10.44 11.60
C LEU A 58 4.82 9.24 12.50
N ARG A 59 6.07 8.78 12.50
CA ARG A 59 6.51 7.63 13.31
C ARG A 59 6.61 7.97 14.78
N GLU A 60 7.13 9.15 15.12
CA GLU A 60 7.19 9.67 16.50
C GLU A 60 5.78 9.74 17.11
N GLN A 61 4.80 10.19 16.31
CA GLN A 61 3.40 10.31 16.73
C GLN A 61 2.60 9.00 16.58
N LYS A 62 3.22 7.91 16.13
CA LYS A 62 2.56 6.61 15.87
C LYS A 62 1.34 6.74 14.93
N LEU A 63 1.41 7.64 13.95
CA LEU A 63 0.36 7.90 12.99
C LEU A 63 0.60 7.15 11.68
N ASN A 64 -0.50 6.73 11.05
CA ASN A 64 -0.49 6.06 9.75
C ASN A 64 -1.12 6.97 8.69
N THR A 65 -0.54 6.98 7.49
CA THR A 65 -1.11 7.72 6.34
C THR A 65 -1.21 6.81 5.12
N VAL A 66 -2.20 7.08 4.28
CA VAL A 66 -2.32 6.41 2.96
C VAL A 66 -1.05 6.63 2.12
N CYS A 67 -0.41 7.80 2.24
CA CYS A 67 0.79 8.10 1.50
C CYS A 67 1.96 7.14 1.79
N GLU A 68 2.15 6.74 3.05
CA GLU A 68 3.21 5.79 3.45
C GLU A 68 2.75 4.32 3.27
N GLU A 69 1.54 3.99 3.72
CA GLU A 69 1.04 2.60 3.72
C GLU A 69 0.65 2.07 2.32
N ALA A 70 0.40 2.97 1.35
CA ALA A 70 0.14 2.60 -0.03
C ALA A 70 1.36 2.75 -0.96
N ALA A 71 2.53 3.12 -0.42
CA ALA A 71 3.73 3.42 -1.19
C ALA A 71 3.45 4.42 -2.34
N CYS A 72 2.79 5.54 -2.01
CA CYS A 72 2.32 6.51 -2.99
C CYS A 72 3.51 7.08 -3.80
N PRO A 73 3.49 7.00 -5.14
CA PRO A 73 4.58 7.49 -5.99
C PRO A 73 4.71 9.01 -6.00
N ASN A 74 3.74 9.74 -5.43
CA ASN A 74 3.68 11.21 -5.38
C ASN A 74 4.15 11.80 -4.05
N LEU A 75 4.57 10.97 -3.09
CA LEU A 75 5.01 11.45 -1.78
C LEU A 75 6.38 12.16 -1.84
N GLY A 76 7.15 11.95 -2.92
CA GLY A 76 8.52 12.42 -3.13
C GLY A 76 8.64 13.57 -4.13
#